data_AF-A0A0Q5U2L7-F1
#
_entry.id   AF-A0A0Q5U2L7-F1
#
_cell.length_a   1.000
_cell.length_b   1.000
_cell.length_c   1.000
_cell.angle_alpha   90.00
_cell.angle_beta   90.00
_cell.angle_gamma   90.00
#
_symmetry.space_group_name_H-M   'P 1'
#
loop_
_entity.id
_entity.type
_entity.pdbx_description
1 polymer ?
#
loop_
_entity_poly.entity_id
_entity_poly.type
_entity_poly.pdbx_seq_one_letter_code
_entity_poly.pdbx_strand_id
1 'polypeptide(L)'
;MYLQFLLALFMSRYHMGATENFARPNELALFLNRIGRVHRLHAITIVHSLGSVDPSYLDALHCGLMCNSSNHFYLLPQMTATDKDSTHARFGSLQHEKAIYLVFARNSKDAVVQLQAEKARGRRYTKTMFLLKKQESQKDIKYFFELLWKLQFRSALVVVAAKYFYRMDPYPTIRVIRMRRLSTYDPDHIFPPPNRKNLRGYRIRLPVQQDVPNTFWYKNRRTKALELAGLGGILINNLMKHLNVTMDLFSFEVNGSRLLNMAALTDLIVEGKVELSPHLYTTLQANSKVDYSYPTQVAPRCFMIPLNNEISRSLYVFLPFTLPLWLCLLIALLVVHFLYVRRLMPDGHFWAILGVPGADPVRYGSCKPGRSLCNFLILGGIFILVQTYSTKLTSFLTVTLIRRPVGSLDELLLLPYRILVLPTDAYAIVGSLGHAEQFRTQFSFTDAENFSHKRISMDADYIYPISTIRWRFFDMQQRFLRKKRFYFSTICHGSFPYQYQLRVDSHLKDALHRFLLHVQQAGLHDLWLETCHRKAHRMGYLKDFSTLAELEEKLRLRPLALNLLMPAFSLFLCGLLGSGIAFLVEIRHSFGCRQKPPPINRNPRE
;
A
#
# COMPACT_ATOMS: atom_id res chain seq x y z
N MET A 1 -57.45 -35.32 -10.21
CA MET A 1 -56.82 -36.37 -11.05
C MET A 1 -55.57 -35.90 -11.81
N TYR A 2 -55.58 -34.75 -12.51
CA TYR A 2 -54.42 -34.26 -13.27
C TYR A 2 -53.18 -33.90 -12.41
N LEU A 3 -53.37 -33.38 -11.19
CA LEU A 3 -52.28 -33.03 -10.29
C LEU A 3 -51.54 -34.25 -9.73
N GLN A 4 -52.26 -35.35 -9.47
CA GLN A 4 -51.67 -36.62 -9.05
C GLN A 4 -50.92 -37.31 -10.19
N PHE A 5 -51.36 -37.15 -11.45
CA PHE A 5 -50.65 -37.67 -12.61
C PHE A 5 -49.35 -36.89 -12.89
N LEU A 6 -49.34 -35.56 -12.67
CA LEU A 6 -48.13 -34.73 -12.74
C LEU A 6 -47.13 -35.02 -11.61
N LEU A 7 -47.62 -35.24 -10.39
CA LEU A 7 -46.80 -35.70 -9.26
C LEU A 7 -46.26 -37.11 -9.49
N ALA A 8 -47.05 -38.01 -10.07
CA ALA A 8 -46.59 -39.35 -10.46
C ALA A 8 -45.56 -39.29 -11.60
N LEU A 9 -45.68 -38.39 -12.57
CA LEU A 9 -44.68 -38.16 -13.62
C LEU A 9 -43.39 -37.52 -13.10
N PHE A 10 -43.48 -36.61 -12.12
CA PHE A 10 -42.31 -36.03 -11.44
C PHE A 10 -41.62 -37.04 -10.52
N MET A 11 -42.37 -37.88 -9.80
CA MET A 11 -41.83 -38.93 -8.93
C MET A 11 -41.31 -40.13 -9.73
N SER A 12 -41.96 -40.48 -10.84
CA SER A 12 -41.55 -41.60 -11.71
C SER A 12 -40.27 -41.31 -12.49
N ARG A 13 -39.88 -40.04 -12.69
CA ARG A 13 -38.59 -39.68 -13.31
C ARG A 13 -37.37 -39.91 -12.39
N TYR A 14 -37.57 -40.20 -11.11
CA TYR A 14 -36.50 -40.39 -10.12
C TYR A 14 -36.32 -41.83 -9.62
N HIS A 15 -37.05 -42.79 -10.17
CA HIS A 15 -36.91 -44.21 -9.81
C HIS A 15 -36.63 -45.08 -11.04
N MET A 16 -35.37 -45.14 -11.44
CA MET A 16 -34.80 -46.34 -12.05
C MET A 16 -33.77 -46.90 -11.07
N GLY A 17 -34.06 -48.09 -10.54
CA GLY A 17 -33.19 -48.82 -9.65
C GLY A 17 -31.97 -49.35 -10.39
N ALA A 18 -30.91 -48.55 -10.45
CA ALA A 18 -29.58 -49.09 -10.70
C ALA A 18 -28.98 -49.45 -9.34
N THR A 19 -28.64 -50.72 -9.15
CA THR A 19 -27.64 -51.11 -8.15
C THR A 19 -26.32 -50.51 -8.60
N GLU A 20 -26.03 -49.27 -8.22
CA GLU A 20 -24.93 -48.46 -8.77
C GLU A 20 -23.57 -49.14 -8.54
N ASN A 21 -23.13 -49.91 -9.54
CA ASN A 21 -21.90 -50.67 -9.54
C ASN A 21 -21.11 -50.29 -10.79
N PHE A 22 -20.08 -49.47 -10.61
CA PHE A 22 -19.25 -48.96 -11.71
C PHE A 22 -18.30 -50.01 -12.29
N ALA A 23 -18.60 -51.31 -12.14
CA ALA A 23 -17.90 -52.39 -12.84
C ALA A 23 -18.26 -52.40 -14.33
N ARG A 24 -19.44 -51.87 -14.69
CA ARG A 24 -19.87 -51.70 -16.08
C ARG A 24 -19.70 -50.23 -16.51
N PRO A 25 -19.07 -49.96 -17.66
CA PRO A 25 -18.82 -48.58 -18.12
C PRO A 25 -20.12 -47.80 -18.39
N ASN A 26 -21.19 -48.49 -18.82
CA ASN A 26 -22.49 -47.88 -19.07
C ASN A 26 -23.12 -47.29 -17.80
N GLU A 27 -22.95 -47.93 -16.63
CA GLU A 27 -23.50 -47.43 -15.37
C GLU A 27 -22.78 -46.15 -14.93
N LEU A 28 -21.45 -46.11 -15.10
CA LEU A 28 -20.65 -44.92 -14.85
C LEU A 28 -21.02 -43.78 -15.80
N ALA A 29 -21.23 -44.06 -17.10
CA ALA A 29 -21.64 -43.06 -18.08
C ALA A 29 -23.02 -42.46 -17.76
N LEU A 30 -23.99 -43.28 -17.33
CA LEU A 30 -25.32 -42.82 -16.89
C LEU A 30 -25.23 -41.94 -15.64
N PHE A 31 -24.40 -42.34 -14.66
CA PHE A 31 -24.14 -41.54 -13.47
C PHE A 31 -23.52 -40.17 -13.83
N LEU A 32 -22.49 -40.17 -14.68
CA LEU A 32 -21.84 -38.96 -15.15
C LEU A 32 -22.82 -38.05 -15.89
N ASN A 33 -23.64 -38.58 -16.80
CA ASN A 33 -24.67 -37.82 -17.50
C ASN A 33 -25.61 -37.11 -16.49
N ARG A 34 -26.08 -37.82 -15.46
CA ARG A 34 -26.92 -37.24 -14.41
C ARG A 34 -26.23 -36.10 -13.67
N ILE A 35 -24.99 -36.31 -13.21
CA ILE A 35 -24.18 -35.30 -12.50
C ILE A 35 -23.88 -34.10 -13.41
N GLY A 36 -23.58 -34.35 -14.68
CA GLY A 36 -23.32 -33.34 -15.71
C GLY A 36 -24.49 -32.38 -15.85
N ARG A 37 -25.71 -32.90 -15.97
CA ARG A 37 -26.94 -32.10 -16.08
C ARG A 37 -27.23 -31.30 -14.81
N VAL A 38 -27.16 -31.96 -13.65
CA VAL A 38 -27.46 -31.32 -12.35
C VAL A 38 -26.50 -30.17 -12.09
N HIS A 39 -25.19 -30.40 -12.26
CA HIS A 39 -24.16 -29.42 -11.94
C HIS A 39 -23.80 -28.50 -13.11
N ARG A 40 -24.46 -28.66 -14.27
CA ARG A 40 -24.19 -27.95 -15.53
C ARG A 40 -22.70 -27.92 -15.86
N LEU A 41 -22.10 -29.10 -15.93
CA LEU A 41 -20.67 -29.26 -16.22
C LEU A 41 -20.38 -28.93 -17.68
N HIS A 42 -19.21 -28.37 -17.97
CA HIS A 42 -18.81 -27.94 -19.31
C HIS A 42 -17.68 -28.78 -19.91
N ALA A 43 -17.01 -29.62 -19.11
CA ALA A 43 -15.93 -30.49 -19.57
C ALA A 43 -15.77 -31.72 -18.67
N ILE A 44 -15.16 -32.75 -19.21
CA ILE A 44 -14.80 -33.98 -18.50
C ILE A 44 -13.33 -34.32 -18.75
N THR A 45 -12.60 -34.64 -17.69
CA THR A 45 -11.19 -35.00 -17.79
C THR A 45 -10.97 -36.34 -17.12
N ILE A 46 -10.44 -37.30 -17.88
CA ILE A 46 -10.14 -38.65 -17.43
C ILE A 46 -8.64 -38.79 -17.27
N VAL A 47 -8.20 -39.19 -16.08
CA VAL A 47 -6.81 -39.43 -15.76
C VAL A 47 -6.67 -40.86 -15.25
N HIS A 48 -5.74 -41.64 -15.77
CA HIS A 48 -5.56 -43.02 -15.35
C HIS A 48 -4.09 -43.42 -15.24
N SER A 49 -3.77 -44.32 -14.30
CA SER A 49 -2.46 -45.00 -14.24
C SER A 49 -2.47 -46.26 -15.09
N LEU A 50 -1.30 -46.69 -15.57
CA LEU A 50 -1.15 -47.93 -16.32
C LEU A 50 -1.56 -49.15 -15.46
N GLY A 51 -2.50 -49.96 -15.95
CA GLY A 51 -3.06 -51.11 -15.24
C GLY A 51 -4.15 -50.79 -14.21
N SER A 52 -4.51 -49.51 -14.02
CA SER A 52 -5.65 -49.10 -13.17
C SER A 52 -7.01 -49.41 -13.80
N VAL A 53 -7.11 -49.41 -15.13
CA VAL A 53 -8.32 -49.70 -15.92
C VAL A 53 -7.92 -50.36 -17.22
N ASP A 54 -8.75 -51.27 -17.71
CA ASP A 54 -8.55 -51.94 -18.99
C ASP A 54 -8.91 -50.98 -20.15
N PRO A 55 -8.14 -50.91 -21.25
CA PRO A 55 -8.41 -50.00 -22.36
C PRO A 55 -9.83 -50.13 -22.93
N SER A 56 -10.34 -51.36 -23.04
CA SER A 56 -11.70 -51.64 -23.49
C SER A 56 -12.79 -51.01 -22.60
N TYR A 57 -12.53 -50.86 -21.30
CA TYR A 57 -13.45 -50.19 -20.39
C TYR A 57 -13.47 -48.68 -20.66
N LEU A 58 -12.32 -48.06 -20.93
CA LEU A 58 -12.23 -46.65 -21.28
C LEU A 58 -12.91 -46.38 -22.62
N ASP A 59 -12.66 -47.20 -23.64
CA ASP A 59 -13.30 -47.08 -24.95
C ASP A 59 -14.83 -47.18 -24.83
N ALA A 60 -15.33 -48.16 -24.07
CA ALA A 60 -16.75 -48.30 -23.81
C ALA A 60 -17.34 -47.11 -23.00
N LEU A 61 -16.58 -46.54 -22.07
CA LEU A 61 -16.98 -45.33 -21.34
C LEU A 61 -17.04 -44.12 -22.28
N HIS A 62 -16.06 -43.95 -23.16
CA HIS A 62 -16.04 -42.91 -24.19
C HIS A 62 -17.24 -43.05 -25.13
N CYS A 63 -17.51 -44.25 -25.63
CA CYS A 63 -18.72 -44.55 -26.41
C CYS A 63 -20.01 -44.24 -25.62
N GLY A 64 -20.10 -44.62 -24.34
CA GLY A 64 -21.27 -44.31 -23.51
C GLY A 64 -21.50 -42.81 -23.31
N LEU A 65 -20.43 -42.01 -23.27
CA LEU A 65 -20.49 -40.56 -23.17
C LEU A 65 -20.83 -39.88 -24.50
N MET A 66 -20.38 -40.45 -25.63
CA MET A 66 -20.39 -39.81 -26.96
C MET A 66 -21.35 -40.43 -27.98
N CYS A 67 -21.91 -41.63 -27.78
CA CYS A 67 -22.77 -42.25 -28.81
C CYS A 67 -24.22 -41.79 -28.72
N ASN A 68 -24.66 -41.27 -27.58
CA ASN A 68 -26.05 -40.87 -27.36
C ASN A 68 -26.17 -39.35 -27.35
N SER A 69 -26.91 -38.79 -28.33
CA SER A 69 -27.15 -37.35 -28.46
C SER A 69 -27.88 -36.74 -27.25
N SER A 70 -28.58 -37.57 -26.47
CA SER A 70 -29.20 -37.12 -25.22
C SER A 70 -28.19 -36.97 -24.08
N ASN A 71 -26.98 -37.51 -24.18
CA ASN A 71 -25.98 -37.41 -23.11
C ASN A 71 -25.47 -35.96 -22.97
N HIS A 72 -25.38 -35.49 -21.73
CA HIS A 72 -24.89 -34.15 -21.41
C HIS A 72 -23.48 -33.87 -21.97
N PHE A 73 -22.63 -34.89 -22.04
CA PHE A 73 -21.25 -34.76 -22.49
C PHE A 73 -21.05 -34.99 -24.00
N TYR A 74 -22.10 -35.25 -24.78
CA TYR A 74 -22.02 -35.64 -26.20
C TYR A 74 -21.19 -34.67 -27.08
N LEU A 75 -21.24 -33.36 -26.81
CA LEU A 75 -20.45 -32.33 -27.53
C LEU A 75 -19.48 -31.57 -26.62
N LEU A 76 -19.27 -32.03 -25.39
CA LEU A 76 -18.43 -31.32 -24.43
C LEU A 76 -16.97 -31.75 -24.56
N PRO A 77 -16.01 -30.83 -24.35
CA PRO A 77 -14.59 -31.14 -24.37
C PRO A 77 -14.25 -32.27 -23.40
N GLN A 78 -13.55 -33.28 -23.93
CA GLN A 78 -13.02 -34.40 -23.17
C GLN A 78 -11.49 -34.42 -23.28
N MET A 79 -10.82 -34.58 -22.14
CA MET A 79 -9.37 -34.72 -22.09
C MET A 79 -9.00 -36.03 -21.40
N THR A 80 -8.06 -36.77 -21.96
CA THR A 80 -7.47 -37.95 -21.36
C THR A 80 -6.02 -37.66 -21.02
N ALA A 81 -5.56 -38.11 -19.86
CA ALA A 81 -4.16 -38.01 -19.47
C ALA A 81 -3.70 -39.29 -18.78
N THR A 82 -2.47 -39.69 -19.09
CA THR A 82 -1.83 -40.88 -18.53
C THR A 82 -0.64 -40.49 -17.65
N ASP A 83 -0.16 -41.44 -16.85
CA ASP A 83 1.04 -41.29 -16.05
C ASP A 83 2.34 -41.15 -16.87
N LYS A 84 2.32 -41.49 -18.17
CA LYS A 84 3.44 -41.30 -19.10
C LYS A 84 3.49 -39.92 -19.77
N ASP A 85 2.40 -39.14 -19.70
CA ASP A 85 2.34 -37.85 -20.39
C ASP A 85 3.15 -36.78 -19.64
N SER A 86 4.38 -36.57 -20.12
CA SER A 86 5.35 -35.56 -19.64
C SER A 86 4.95 -34.11 -19.96
N THR A 87 3.77 -33.88 -20.54
CA THR A 87 3.30 -32.54 -20.87
C THR A 87 3.06 -31.72 -19.59
N HIS A 88 3.78 -30.60 -19.48
CA HIS A 88 3.67 -29.65 -18.36
C HIS A 88 2.35 -28.84 -18.36
N ALA A 89 1.42 -29.13 -19.27
CA ALA A 89 0.17 -28.39 -19.41
C ALA A 89 -0.74 -28.63 -18.20
N ARG A 90 -1.23 -27.54 -17.60
CA ARG A 90 -2.16 -27.58 -16.47
C ARG A 90 -3.60 -27.66 -16.99
N PHE A 91 -4.43 -28.52 -16.41
CA PHE A 91 -5.85 -28.57 -16.79
C PHE A 91 -6.56 -27.24 -16.54
N GLY A 92 -6.13 -26.50 -15.51
CA GLY A 92 -6.70 -25.21 -15.16
C GLY A 92 -6.50 -24.09 -16.18
N SER A 93 -5.52 -24.20 -17.09
CA SER A 93 -5.34 -23.25 -18.21
C SER A 93 -6.13 -23.63 -19.45
N LEU A 94 -6.54 -24.89 -19.58
CA LEU A 94 -7.22 -25.43 -20.76
C LEU A 94 -8.75 -25.51 -20.59
N GLN A 95 -9.24 -25.63 -19.34
CA GLN A 95 -10.66 -25.83 -19.05
C GLN A 95 -11.24 -24.75 -18.12
N HIS A 96 -12.50 -24.39 -18.38
CA HIS A 96 -13.28 -23.44 -17.57
C HIS A 96 -13.78 -24.06 -16.24
N GLU A 97 -14.32 -23.22 -15.34
CA GLU A 97 -14.55 -23.53 -13.91
C GLU A 97 -15.44 -24.74 -13.56
N LYS A 98 -16.25 -25.27 -14.48
CA LYS A 98 -17.19 -26.37 -14.20
C LYS A 98 -16.80 -27.66 -14.93
N ALA A 99 -15.68 -28.26 -14.55
CA ALA A 99 -15.27 -29.58 -15.03
C ALA A 99 -15.47 -30.66 -13.96
N ILE A 100 -15.55 -31.92 -14.41
CA ILE A 100 -15.40 -33.10 -13.55
C ILE A 100 -14.11 -33.84 -13.89
N TYR A 101 -13.35 -34.17 -12.86
CA TYR A 101 -12.14 -34.98 -12.97
C TYR A 101 -12.44 -36.41 -12.55
N LEU A 102 -12.18 -37.36 -13.45
CA LEU A 102 -12.24 -38.80 -13.22
C LEU A 102 -10.82 -39.31 -13.10
N VAL A 103 -10.46 -39.88 -11.95
CA VAL A 103 -9.11 -40.34 -11.67
C VAL A 103 -9.16 -41.82 -11.36
N PHE A 104 -8.61 -42.64 -12.25
CA PHE A 104 -8.48 -44.06 -12.04
C PHE A 104 -7.10 -44.40 -11.49
N ALA A 105 -7.08 -45.02 -10.31
CA ALA A 105 -5.88 -45.38 -9.58
C ALA A 105 -5.89 -46.86 -9.20
N ARG A 106 -4.71 -47.47 -9.16
CA ARG A 106 -4.53 -48.88 -8.77
C ARG A 106 -4.86 -49.08 -7.29
N ASN A 107 -4.39 -48.17 -6.45
CA ASN A 107 -4.55 -48.19 -4.99
C ASN A 107 -4.51 -46.77 -4.41
N SER A 108 -4.66 -46.67 -3.09
CA SER A 108 -4.61 -45.40 -2.33
C SER A 108 -3.27 -44.66 -2.40
N LYS A 109 -2.18 -45.33 -2.81
CA LYS A 109 -0.81 -44.79 -2.85
C LYS A 109 -0.30 -44.54 -4.28
N ASP A 110 -1.18 -44.58 -5.27
CA ASP A 110 -0.80 -44.49 -6.67
C ASP A 110 -0.28 -43.08 -7.03
N ALA A 111 0.78 -43.01 -7.85
CA ALA A 111 1.45 -41.77 -8.25
C ALA A 111 0.53 -40.84 -9.06
N VAL A 112 -0.48 -41.41 -9.74
CA VAL A 112 -1.48 -40.66 -10.52
C VAL A 112 -2.22 -39.61 -9.68
N VAL A 113 -2.35 -39.81 -8.37
CA VAL A 113 -3.02 -38.86 -7.47
C VAL A 113 -2.17 -37.60 -7.28
N GLN A 114 -0.85 -37.73 -7.22
CA GLN A 114 0.07 -36.59 -7.17
C GLN A 114 0.12 -35.87 -8.52
N LEU A 115 0.20 -36.63 -9.62
CA LEU A 115 0.12 -36.09 -10.98
C LEU A 115 -1.16 -35.28 -11.18
N GLN A 116 -2.31 -35.83 -10.75
CA GLN A 116 -3.58 -35.12 -10.82
C GLN A 116 -3.56 -33.86 -9.96
N ALA A 117 -2.96 -33.89 -8.78
CA ALA A 117 -2.83 -32.69 -7.95
C ALA A 117 -2.03 -31.61 -8.70
N GLU A 118 -0.91 -31.96 -9.31
CA GLU A 118 -0.09 -31.01 -10.08
C GLU A 118 -0.83 -30.44 -11.30
N LYS A 119 -1.47 -31.29 -12.12
CA LYS A 119 -2.20 -30.84 -13.32
C LYS A 119 -3.49 -30.07 -12.98
N ALA A 120 -4.19 -30.44 -11.91
CA ALA A 120 -5.42 -29.76 -11.46
C ALA A 120 -5.17 -28.57 -10.51
N ARG A 121 -3.92 -28.12 -10.38
CA ARG A 121 -3.57 -26.96 -9.55
C ARG A 121 -4.35 -25.72 -9.97
N GLY A 122 -4.90 -25.00 -8.99
CA GLY A 122 -5.81 -23.87 -9.20
C GLY A 122 -7.28 -24.30 -9.36
N ARG A 123 -7.55 -25.61 -9.46
CA ARG A 123 -8.88 -26.18 -9.75
C ARG A 123 -9.24 -27.36 -8.84
N ARG A 124 -8.50 -27.64 -7.77
CA ARG A 124 -8.74 -28.79 -6.88
C ARG A 124 -10.03 -28.71 -6.05
N TYR A 125 -10.76 -27.60 -6.18
CA TYR A 125 -12.10 -27.41 -5.62
C TYR A 125 -13.23 -27.98 -6.49
N THR A 126 -12.93 -28.30 -7.74
CA THR A 126 -13.88 -28.90 -8.68
C THR A 126 -14.19 -30.35 -8.29
N LYS A 127 -15.27 -30.87 -8.86
CA LYS A 127 -15.73 -32.23 -8.58
C LYS A 127 -14.72 -33.23 -9.09
N THR A 128 -14.13 -34.00 -8.17
CA THR A 128 -13.14 -35.01 -8.51
C THR A 128 -13.62 -36.36 -7.99
N MET A 129 -13.65 -37.36 -8.87
CA MET A 129 -13.97 -38.73 -8.51
C MET A 129 -12.71 -39.58 -8.62
N PHE A 130 -12.30 -40.18 -7.51
CA PHE A 130 -11.19 -41.13 -7.46
C PHE A 130 -11.74 -42.54 -7.46
N LEU A 131 -11.44 -43.33 -8.49
CA LEU A 131 -11.82 -44.73 -8.62
C LEU A 131 -10.62 -45.62 -8.31
N LEU A 132 -10.67 -46.33 -7.19
CA LEU A 132 -9.64 -47.26 -6.76
C LEU A 132 -10.00 -48.68 -7.19
N LYS A 133 -9.13 -49.31 -8.00
CA LYS A 133 -9.33 -50.69 -8.50
C LYS A 133 -9.34 -51.72 -7.36
N LYS A 134 -8.35 -51.64 -6.46
CA LYS A 134 -8.18 -52.60 -5.36
C LYS A 134 -9.13 -52.31 -4.20
N GLN A 135 -9.58 -53.36 -3.52
CA GLN A 135 -10.26 -53.22 -2.23
C GLN A 135 -9.24 -52.84 -1.16
N GLU A 136 -9.47 -51.69 -0.52
CA GLU A 136 -8.58 -51.10 0.47
C GLU A 136 -9.12 -51.32 1.89
N SER A 137 -8.23 -51.37 2.89
CA SER A 137 -8.64 -51.43 4.29
C SER A 137 -9.23 -50.08 4.74
N GLN A 138 -10.01 -50.07 5.82
CA GLN A 138 -10.54 -48.82 6.39
C GLN A 138 -9.42 -47.85 6.81
N LYS A 139 -8.25 -48.38 7.20
CA LYS A 139 -7.06 -47.58 7.55
C LYS A 139 -6.47 -46.89 6.33
N ASP A 140 -6.34 -47.62 5.22
CA ASP A 140 -5.81 -47.08 3.96
C ASP A 140 -6.75 -46.03 3.37
N ILE A 141 -8.06 -46.24 3.44
CA ILE A 141 -9.06 -45.24 3.02
C ILE A 141 -8.94 -43.97 3.87
N LYS A 142 -8.78 -44.10 5.19
CA LYS A 142 -8.60 -42.93 6.07
C LYS A 142 -7.33 -42.15 5.70
N TYR A 143 -6.21 -42.85 5.53
CA TYR A 143 -4.95 -42.26 5.07
C TYR A 143 -5.10 -41.57 3.70
N PHE A 144 -5.87 -42.18 2.79
CA PHE A 144 -6.15 -41.60 1.48
C PHE A 144 -6.91 -40.28 1.58
N PHE A 145 -7.95 -40.18 2.42
CA PHE A 145 -8.66 -38.92 2.63
C PHE A 145 -7.79 -37.86 3.32
N GLU A 146 -6.90 -38.25 4.24
CA GLU A 146 -5.90 -37.34 4.82
C GLU A 146 -4.94 -36.80 3.76
N LEU A 147 -4.50 -37.64 2.82
CA LEU A 147 -3.70 -37.23 1.67
C LEU A 147 -4.48 -36.28 0.74
N LEU A 148 -5.73 -36.60 0.40
CA LEU A 148 -6.57 -35.74 -0.45
C LEU A 148 -6.81 -34.36 0.19
N TRP A 149 -7.04 -34.32 1.50
CA TRP A 149 -7.14 -33.07 2.26
C TRP A 149 -5.82 -32.30 2.26
N LYS A 150 -4.69 -32.99 2.48
CA LYS A 150 -3.36 -32.39 2.37
C LYS A 150 -3.11 -31.83 0.97
N LEU A 151 -3.62 -32.45 -0.09
CA LEU A 151 -3.51 -31.96 -1.46
C LEU A 151 -4.57 -30.88 -1.82
N GLN A 152 -5.47 -30.54 -0.88
CA GLN A 152 -6.55 -29.55 -1.03
C GLN A 152 -7.64 -29.95 -2.05
N PHE A 153 -7.92 -31.24 -2.22
CA PHE A 153 -9.10 -31.68 -2.97
C PHE A 153 -10.36 -31.51 -2.14
N ARG A 154 -11.12 -30.42 -2.37
CA ARG A 154 -12.25 -30.04 -1.51
C ARG A 154 -13.54 -30.79 -1.81
N SER A 155 -13.75 -31.17 -3.07
CA SER A 155 -14.97 -31.78 -3.59
C SER A 155 -14.68 -33.18 -4.15
N ALA A 156 -14.09 -34.05 -3.33
CA ALA A 156 -13.69 -35.40 -3.71
C ALA A 156 -14.75 -36.46 -3.35
N LEU A 157 -15.04 -37.36 -4.30
CA LEU A 157 -15.78 -38.60 -4.10
C LEU A 157 -14.84 -39.78 -4.38
N VAL A 158 -14.73 -40.74 -3.45
CA VAL A 158 -13.85 -41.90 -3.60
C VAL A 158 -14.70 -43.16 -3.77
N VAL A 159 -14.44 -43.90 -4.84
CA VAL A 159 -15.11 -45.16 -5.17
C VAL A 159 -14.09 -46.28 -5.07
N VAL A 160 -14.35 -47.27 -4.23
CA VAL A 160 -13.46 -48.42 -3.99
C VAL A 160 -14.08 -49.69 -4.57
N ALA A 161 -13.30 -50.44 -5.34
CA ALA A 161 -13.72 -51.69 -5.98
C ALA A 161 -15.04 -51.55 -6.76
N ALA A 162 -15.23 -50.39 -7.40
CA ALA A 162 -16.41 -49.99 -8.16
C ALA A 162 -17.78 -49.99 -7.44
N LYS A 163 -17.83 -50.35 -6.15
CA LYS A 163 -19.08 -50.58 -5.40
C LYS A 163 -19.22 -49.74 -4.14
N TYR A 164 -18.11 -49.35 -3.52
CA TYR A 164 -18.15 -48.68 -2.22
C TYR A 164 -17.82 -47.21 -2.36
N PHE A 165 -18.74 -46.37 -1.92
CA PHE A 165 -18.65 -44.92 -2.08
C PHE A 165 -18.32 -44.26 -0.75
N TYR A 166 -17.35 -43.37 -0.77
CA TYR A 166 -16.89 -42.63 0.38
C TYR A 166 -16.76 -41.15 0.06
N ARG A 167 -17.13 -40.32 1.03
CA ARG A 167 -16.92 -38.87 1.01
C ARG A 167 -16.29 -38.43 2.33
N MET A 168 -15.71 -37.24 2.34
CA MET A 168 -15.17 -36.63 3.56
C MET A 168 -16.05 -35.49 4.08
N ASP A 169 -16.08 -35.34 5.41
CA ASP A 169 -16.46 -34.10 6.10
C ASP A 169 -15.19 -33.59 6.82
N PRO A 170 -14.53 -32.52 6.31
CA PRO A 170 -13.21 -32.12 6.80
C PRO A 170 -13.24 -31.35 8.13
N TYR A 171 -14.42 -30.89 8.59
CA TYR A 171 -14.53 -29.98 9.73
C TYR A 171 -15.30 -30.58 10.93
N PRO A 172 -14.84 -30.38 12.18
CA PRO A 172 -13.57 -29.73 12.58
C PRO A 172 -12.35 -30.64 12.45
N THR A 173 -12.56 -31.93 12.24
CA THR A 173 -11.52 -32.92 11.96
C THR A 173 -12.02 -33.82 10.83
N ILE A 174 -11.12 -34.35 10.00
CA ILE A 174 -11.48 -35.18 8.85
C ILE A 174 -12.27 -36.42 9.32
N ARG A 175 -13.53 -36.52 8.87
CA ARG A 175 -14.39 -37.69 9.06
C ARG A 175 -14.70 -38.32 7.71
N VAL A 176 -14.47 -39.61 7.59
CA VAL A 176 -14.81 -40.38 6.39
C VAL A 176 -16.21 -40.97 6.54
N ILE A 177 -17.08 -40.70 5.58
CA ILE A 177 -18.47 -41.14 5.58
C ILE A 177 -18.65 -42.14 4.44
N ARG A 178 -19.00 -43.39 4.78
CA ARG A 178 -19.39 -44.41 3.81
C ARG A 178 -20.85 -44.19 3.39
N MET A 179 -21.07 -44.07 2.10
CA MET A 179 -22.41 -43.92 1.53
C MET A 179 -22.98 -45.32 1.24
N ARG A 180 -24.18 -45.61 1.77
CA ARG A 180 -24.83 -46.92 1.62
C ARG A 180 -25.49 -47.10 0.24
N ARG A 181 -26.32 -46.14 -0.17
CA ARG A 181 -26.99 -46.10 -1.48
C ARG A 181 -26.91 -44.68 -2.02
N LEU A 182 -26.36 -44.50 -3.22
CA LEU A 182 -26.23 -43.17 -3.83
C LEU A 182 -27.57 -42.55 -4.19
N SER A 183 -28.52 -43.38 -4.65
CA SER A 183 -29.89 -42.96 -5.00
C SER A 183 -30.67 -42.28 -3.88
N THR A 184 -30.30 -42.50 -2.61
CA THR A 184 -30.90 -41.85 -1.43
C THR A 184 -30.35 -40.43 -1.20
N TYR A 185 -29.20 -40.10 -1.80
CA TYR A 185 -28.61 -38.78 -1.69
C TYR A 185 -29.08 -37.90 -2.83
N ASP A 186 -29.35 -36.65 -2.50
CA ASP A 186 -29.56 -35.61 -3.48
C ASP A 186 -28.31 -35.46 -4.37
N PRO A 187 -28.44 -35.52 -5.71
CA PRO A 187 -27.36 -35.29 -6.66
C PRO A 187 -26.54 -34.02 -6.41
N ASP A 188 -27.13 -32.98 -5.83
CA ASP A 188 -26.41 -31.75 -5.47
C ASP A 188 -25.45 -31.94 -4.29
N HIS A 189 -25.71 -32.91 -3.43
CA HIS A 189 -25.01 -33.15 -2.15
C HIS A 189 -24.13 -34.41 -2.14
N ILE A 190 -24.01 -35.11 -3.28
CA ILE A 190 -23.12 -36.27 -3.43
C ILE A 190 -21.67 -35.84 -3.22
N PHE A 191 -21.28 -34.71 -3.84
CA PHE A 191 -19.97 -34.11 -3.65
C PHE A 191 -20.00 -33.16 -2.45
N PRO A 192 -18.96 -33.17 -1.60
CA PRO A 192 -18.84 -32.18 -0.52
C PRO A 192 -18.83 -30.75 -1.09
N PRO A 193 -19.60 -29.81 -0.52
CA PRO A 193 -19.58 -28.43 -0.97
C PRO A 193 -18.18 -27.82 -0.72
N PRO A 194 -17.54 -27.20 -1.73
CA PRO A 194 -16.16 -26.71 -1.61
C PRO A 194 -16.03 -25.53 -0.64
N ASN A 195 -17.12 -24.79 -0.41
CA ASN A 195 -17.17 -23.61 0.44
C ASN A 195 -18.23 -23.79 1.53
N ARG A 196 -17.83 -23.78 2.80
CA ARG A 196 -18.73 -23.81 3.94
C ARG A 196 -18.74 -22.48 4.67
N LYS A 197 -19.92 -22.08 5.18
CA LYS A 197 -20.09 -20.86 5.97
C LYS A 197 -19.58 -21.02 7.42
N ASN A 198 -19.56 -22.25 7.94
CA ASN A 198 -19.20 -22.54 9.32
C ASN A 198 -18.27 -23.77 9.38
N LEU A 199 -17.08 -23.59 9.96
CA LEU A 199 -16.02 -24.61 10.07
C LEU A 199 -16.02 -25.33 11.43
N ARG A 200 -17.08 -25.15 12.23
CA ARG A 200 -17.37 -25.90 13.48
C ARG A 200 -16.21 -25.92 14.50
N GLY A 201 -15.44 -24.84 14.58
CA GLY A 201 -14.31 -24.71 15.49
C GLY A 201 -13.00 -25.30 14.97
N TYR A 202 -12.85 -25.52 13.66
CA TYR A 202 -11.59 -25.95 13.02
C TYR A 202 -10.40 -25.15 13.56
N ARG A 203 -9.30 -25.85 13.91
CA ARG A 203 -8.11 -25.25 14.51
C ARG A 203 -7.11 -24.87 13.41
N ILE A 204 -6.81 -23.58 13.27
CA ILE A 204 -5.78 -23.10 12.34
C ILE A 204 -4.60 -22.54 13.13
N ARG A 205 -3.41 -23.06 12.84
CA ARG A 205 -2.15 -22.54 13.39
C ARG A 205 -1.70 -21.35 12.57
N LEU A 206 -1.46 -20.21 13.22
CA LEU A 206 -1.03 -18.98 12.56
C LEU A 206 0.30 -18.48 13.17
N PRO A 207 1.35 -18.30 12.35
CA PRO A 207 2.58 -17.66 12.78
C PRO A 207 2.34 -16.16 12.91
N VAL A 208 2.86 -15.55 13.96
CA VAL A 208 2.82 -14.11 14.17
C VAL A 208 4.23 -13.56 14.28
N GLN A 209 4.59 -12.70 13.32
CA GLN A 209 5.78 -11.87 13.31
C GLN A 209 5.37 -10.39 13.34
N GLN A 210 6.32 -9.56 13.72
CA GLN A 210 6.11 -8.13 13.86
C GLN A 210 6.34 -7.40 12.52
N ASP A 211 5.27 -6.82 11.99
CA ASP A 211 5.27 -5.89 10.86
C ASP A 211 4.29 -4.76 11.13
N VAL A 212 4.72 -3.73 11.85
CA VAL A 212 3.86 -2.59 12.18
C VAL A 212 3.67 -1.73 10.92
N PRO A 213 2.42 -1.41 10.49
CA PRO A 213 1.12 -1.57 11.17
C PRO A 213 0.30 -2.82 10.82
N ASN A 214 0.80 -3.68 9.95
CA ASN A 214 0.05 -4.80 9.37
C ASN A 214 -0.24 -5.91 10.39
N THR A 215 0.76 -6.36 11.14
CA THR A 215 0.64 -7.42 12.15
C THR A 215 1.55 -7.16 13.34
N PHE A 216 1.00 -7.31 14.54
CA PHE A 216 1.77 -7.28 15.78
C PHE A 216 0.97 -7.88 16.94
N TRP A 217 1.66 -8.19 18.04
CA TRP A 217 1.02 -8.69 19.25
C TRP A 217 0.38 -7.56 20.05
N TYR A 218 -0.84 -7.77 20.53
CA TYR A 218 -1.50 -6.85 21.45
C TYR A 218 -1.96 -7.59 22.70
N LYS A 219 -1.59 -7.08 23.87
CA LYS A 219 -2.09 -7.61 25.15
C LYS A 219 -3.40 -6.92 25.51
N ASN A 220 -4.49 -7.68 25.52
CA ASN A 220 -5.79 -7.14 25.89
C ASN A 220 -5.82 -6.77 27.37
N ARG A 221 -6.36 -5.59 27.71
CA ARG A 221 -6.43 -5.10 29.10
C ARG A 221 -7.36 -5.95 29.98
N ARG A 222 -8.48 -6.41 29.42
CA ARG A 222 -9.54 -7.11 30.16
C ARG A 222 -9.18 -8.57 30.38
N THR A 223 -8.86 -9.27 29.30
CA THR A 223 -8.58 -10.71 29.33
C THR A 223 -7.12 -11.03 29.63
N LYS A 224 -6.21 -10.04 29.58
CA LYS A 224 -4.74 -10.21 29.67
C LYS A 224 -4.14 -11.14 28.62
N ALA A 225 -4.95 -11.67 27.70
CA ALA A 225 -4.54 -12.55 26.62
C ALA A 225 -3.79 -11.78 25.52
N LEU A 226 -2.85 -12.47 24.88
CA LEU A 226 -2.16 -12.00 23.68
C LEU A 226 -3.06 -12.26 22.47
N GLU A 227 -3.36 -11.19 21.75
CA GLU A 227 -4.20 -11.21 20.56
C GLU A 227 -3.41 -10.72 19.34
N LEU A 228 -3.78 -11.25 18.17
CA LEU A 228 -3.30 -10.76 16.90
C LEU A 228 -3.93 -9.37 16.60
N ALA A 229 -3.08 -8.36 16.46
CA ALA A 229 -3.45 -7.00 16.09
C ALA A 229 -2.71 -6.54 14.83
N GLY A 230 -2.99 -5.30 14.41
CA GLY A 230 -2.57 -4.75 13.12
C GLY A 230 -3.68 -4.84 12.07
N LEU A 231 -3.54 -4.10 10.97
CA LEU A 231 -4.57 -4.03 9.92
C LEU A 231 -4.89 -5.40 9.34
N GLY A 232 -3.86 -6.19 9.03
CA GLY A 232 -4.03 -7.55 8.52
C GLY A 232 -4.50 -8.51 9.61
N GLY A 233 -3.96 -8.34 10.82
CA GLY A 233 -4.34 -9.15 11.97
C GLY A 233 -5.81 -9.02 12.37
N ILE A 234 -6.36 -7.80 12.39
CA ILE A 234 -7.77 -7.54 12.70
C ILE A 234 -8.68 -8.17 11.64
N LEU A 235 -8.31 -8.09 10.36
CA LEU A 235 -9.08 -8.69 9.28
C LEU A 235 -9.17 -10.20 9.45
N ILE A 236 -8.04 -10.87 9.66
CA ILE A 236 -8.02 -12.33 9.88
C ILE A 236 -8.80 -12.71 11.13
N ASN A 237 -8.65 -11.99 12.24
CA ASN A 237 -9.41 -12.26 13.47
C ASN A 237 -10.94 -12.19 13.23
N ASN A 238 -11.41 -11.17 12.51
CA ASN A 238 -12.83 -11.04 12.18
C ASN A 238 -13.31 -12.12 11.20
N LEU A 239 -12.49 -12.48 10.21
CA LEU A 239 -12.80 -13.59 9.30
C LEU A 239 -12.92 -14.92 10.04
N MET A 240 -12.00 -15.22 10.95
CA MET A 240 -12.01 -16.48 11.70
C MET A 240 -13.23 -16.57 12.62
N LYS A 241 -13.65 -15.44 13.21
CA LYS A 241 -14.93 -15.37 13.95
C LYS A 241 -16.13 -15.61 13.02
N HIS A 242 -16.15 -15.01 11.84
CA HIS A 242 -17.23 -15.20 10.86
C HIS A 242 -17.37 -16.66 10.40
N LEU A 243 -16.24 -17.37 10.24
CA LEU A 243 -16.20 -18.77 9.83
C LEU A 243 -16.29 -19.77 10.99
N ASN A 244 -16.37 -19.29 12.25
CA ASN A 244 -16.32 -20.12 13.45
C ASN A 244 -15.08 -21.04 13.48
N VAL A 245 -13.91 -20.43 13.36
CA VAL A 245 -12.57 -21.07 13.41
C VAL A 245 -11.88 -20.72 14.72
N THR A 246 -11.17 -21.68 15.29
CA THR A 246 -10.32 -21.45 16.46
C THR A 246 -8.88 -21.20 16.00
N MET A 247 -8.31 -20.06 16.38
CA MET A 247 -6.94 -19.68 16.02
C MET A 247 -5.96 -20.13 17.09
N ASP A 248 -4.92 -20.84 16.67
CA ASP A 248 -3.76 -21.19 17.49
C ASP A 248 -2.58 -20.30 17.08
N LEU A 249 -2.40 -19.19 17.81
CA LEU A 249 -1.39 -18.19 17.51
C LEU A 249 -0.05 -18.57 18.16
N PHE A 250 1.04 -18.52 17.41
CA PHE A 250 2.39 -18.75 17.94
C PHE A 250 3.38 -17.69 17.46
N SER A 251 4.36 -17.36 18.31
CA SER A 251 5.46 -16.47 17.94
C SER A 251 6.42 -17.21 17.01
N PHE A 252 6.75 -16.62 15.87
CA PHE A 252 7.70 -17.19 14.93
C PHE A 252 8.96 -16.33 14.85
N GLU A 253 10.05 -16.84 15.42
CA GLU A 253 11.34 -16.14 15.49
C GLU A 253 12.32 -16.77 14.51
N VAL A 254 13.02 -15.91 13.75
CA VAL A 254 14.04 -16.34 12.78
C VAL A 254 15.34 -15.65 13.15
N ASN A 255 16.38 -16.44 13.44
CA ASN A 255 17.69 -15.95 13.88
C ASN A 255 17.61 -15.01 15.11
N GLY A 256 16.71 -15.32 16.06
CA GLY A 256 16.47 -14.50 17.25
C GLY A 256 15.67 -13.20 17.01
N SER A 257 15.30 -12.90 15.76
CA SER A 257 14.48 -11.73 15.43
C SER A 257 13.01 -12.10 15.25
N ARG A 258 12.13 -11.24 15.77
CA ARG A 258 10.66 -11.32 15.62
C ARG A 258 10.13 -10.55 14.42
N LEU A 259 10.99 -9.85 13.69
CA LEU A 259 10.60 -9.09 12.52
C LEU A 259 10.16 -9.99 11.38
N LEU A 260 9.33 -9.43 10.50
CA LEU A 260 8.81 -10.12 9.34
C LEU A 260 9.93 -10.67 8.46
N ASN A 261 10.00 -12.00 8.37
CA ASN A 261 10.83 -12.71 7.40
C ASN A 261 9.93 -13.47 6.42
N MET A 262 9.81 -12.88 5.24
CA MET A 262 8.95 -13.34 4.16
C MET A 262 9.32 -14.72 3.60
N ALA A 263 10.62 -15.03 3.50
CA ALA A 263 11.08 -16.31 2.99
C ALA A 263 10.72 -17.44 3.97
N ALA A 264 11.03 -17.25 5.25
CA ALA A 264 10.75 -18.24 6.30
C ALA A 264 9.25 -18.52 6.47
N LEU A 265 8.39 -17.50 6.36
CA LEU A 265 6.93 -17.69 6.37
C LEU A 265 6.44 -18.49 5.16
N THR A 266 7.04 -18.27 3.99
CA THR A 266 6.72 -19.02 2.77
C THR A 266 7.10 -20.49 2.96
N ASP A 267 8.26 -20.78 3.54
CA ASP A 267 8.72 -22.14 3.80
C ASP A 267 7.77 -22.89 4.73
N LEU A 268 7.26 -22.25 5.79
CA LEU A 268 6.25 -22.84 6.69
C LEU A 268 4.96 -23.26 5.96
N ILE A 269 4.52 -22.47 4.98
CA ILE A 269 3.33 -22.77 4.17
C ILE A 269 3.63 -23.93 3.21
N VAL A 270 4.80 -23.92 2.57
CA VAL A 270 5.22 -24.96 1.62
C VAL A 270 5.39 -26.31 2.31
N GLU A 271 5.98 -26.33 3.51
CA GLU A 271 6.11 -27.53 4.36
C GLU A 271 4.75 -28.04 4.88
N GLY A 272 3.70 -27.21 4.80
CA GLY A 272 2.35 -27.55 5.27
C GLY A 272 2.21 -27.51 6.79
N LYS A 273 3.12 -26.84 7.51
CA LYS A 273 3.00 -26.57 8.95
C LYS A 273 1.93 -25.52 9.25
N VAL A 274 1.67 -24.64 8.29
CA VAL A 274 0.73 -23.52 8.35
C VAL A 274 -0.08 -23.46 7.05
N GLU A 275 -1.37 -23.08 7.13
CA GLU A 275 -2.25 -22.96 5.95
C GLU A 275 -2.37 -21.53 5.39
N LEU A 276 -2.20 -20.53 6.27
CA LEU A 276 -2.40 -19.11 6.00
C LEU A 276 -1.41 -18.29 6.84
N SER A 277 -0.83 -17.26 6.22
CA SER A 277 -0.10 -16.22 6.95
C SER A 277 -1.00 -15.00 7.20
N PRO A 278 -1.05 -14.45 8.43
CA PRO A 278 -1.82 -13.23 8.71
C PRO A 278 -1.12 -11.95 8.23
N HIS A 279 0.09 -12.07 7.67
CA HIS A 279 0.90 -10.94 7.21
C HIS A 279 0.49 -10.50 5.82
N LEU A 280 0.57 -9.19 5.56
CA LEU A 280 0.33 -8.61 4.25
C LEU A 280 1.62 -8.60 3.44
N TYR A 281 1.67 -9.45 2.42
CA TYR A 281 2.79 -9.65 1.52
C TYR A 281 2.72 -8.72 0.32
N THR A 282 3.84 -8.09 -0.03
CA THR A 282 3.99 -7.37 -1.30
C THR A 282 4.58 -8.29 -2.35
N THR A 283 3.77 -8.73 -3.32
CA THR A 283 4.26 -9.64 -4.37
C THR A 283 5.06 -8.88 -5.41
N LEU A 284 6.38 -8.81 -5.21
CA LEU A 284 7.32 -8.34 -6.24
C LEU A 284 7.46 -9.37 -7.36
N GLN A 285 7.48 -10.65 -6.99
CA GLN A 285 7.58 -11.79 -7.90
C GLN A 285 6.59 -12.87 -7.47
N ALA A 286 5.86 -13.43 -8.44
CA ALA A 286 4.90 -14.50 -8.17
C ALA A 286 5.65 -15.79 -7.81
N ASN A 287 5.52 -16.24 -6.57
CA ASN A 287 6.05 -17.53 -6.16
C ASN A 287 5.11 -18.65 -6.60
N SER A 288 5.62 -19.58 -7.41
CA SER A 288 4.87 -20.75 -7.87
C SER A 288 4.68 -21.82 -6.80
N LYS A 289 5.05 -21.63 -5.54
CA LYS A 289 4.85 -22.63 -4.46
C LYS A 289 3.73 -22.28 -3.48
N VAL A 290 3.24 -21.03 -3.50
CA VAL A 290 2.17 -20.54 -2.63
C VAL A 290 1.12 -19.79 -3.45
N ASP A 291 -0.08 -19.67 -2.90
CA ASP A 291 -1.15 -18.86 -3.47
C ASP A 291 -1.28 -17.55 -2.71
N TYR A 292 -1.90 -16.56 -3.34
CA TYR A 292 -2.15 -15.25 -2.75
C TYR A 292 -3.66 -14.98 -2.70
N SER A 293 -4.09 -14.25 -1.67
CA SER A 293 -5.45 -13.71 -1.61
C SER A 293 -5.67 -12.65 -2.69
N TYR A 294 -6.91 -12.21 -2.86
CA TYR A 294 -7.16 -10.95 -3.57
C TYR A 294 -6.44 -9.80 -2.85
N PRO A 295 -5.90 -8.79 -3.58
CA PRO A 295 -5.20 -7.67 -2.97
C PRO A 295 -6.11 -6.92 -1.99
N THR A 296 -5.64 -6.81 -0.75
CA THR A 296 -6.29 -6.01 0.29
C THR A 296 -6.23 -4.54 -0.07
N GLN A 297 -5.08 -4.09 -0.55
CA GLN A 297 -4.87 -2.75 -1.09
C GLN A 297 -3.76 -2.83 -2.13
N VAL A 298 -3.79 -1.94 -3.13
CA VAL A 298 -2.68 -1.74 -4.06
C VAL A 298 -2.15 -0.34 -3.80
N ALA A 299 -0.87 -0.24 -3.48
CA ALA A 299 -0.27 1.04 -3.13
C ALA A 299 1.11 1.21 -3.76
N PRO A 300 1.42 2.40 -4.29
CA PRO A 300 2.77 2.72 -4.71
C PRO A 300 3.67 2.93 -3.48
N ARG A 301 4.98 2.82 -3.70
CA ARG A 301 6.00 3.20 -2.71
C ARG A 301 6.61 4.53 -3.12
N CYS A 302 6.58 5.50 -2.22
CA CYS A 302 7.14 6.84 -2.45
C CYS A 302 8.20 7.10 -1.38
N PHE A 303 8.69 8.34 -1.28
CA PHE A 303 9.74 8.68 -0.34
C PHE A 303 9.20 9.51 0.82
N MET A 304 9.53 9.08 2.04
CA MET A 304 9.41 9.84 3.27
C MET A 304 10.70 10.65 3.42
N ILE A 305 10.59 11.98 3.28
CA ILE A 305 11.74 12.90 3.22
C ILE A 305 11.75 13.79 4.47
N PRO A 306 12.92 14.00 5.11
CA PRO A 306 13.04 14.88 6.25
C PRO A 306 12.74 16.34 5.86
N LEU A 307 11.91 17.00 6.65
CA LEU A 307 11.49 18.38 6.46
C LEU A 307 12.39 19.32 7.27
N ASN A 308 13.59 19.62 6.76
CA ASN A 308 14.51 20.56 7.41
C ASN A 308 14.66 21.91 6.66
N ASN A 309 13.56 22.40 6.09
CA ASN A 309 13.58 23.56 5.20
C ASN A 309 12.89 24.79 5.79
N GLU A 310 13.13 25.08 7.07
CA GLU A 310 12.67 26.35 7.66
C GLU A 310 13.48 27.50 7.06
N ILE A 311 12.76 28.50 6.55
CA ILE A 311 13.40 29.77 6.22
C ILE A 311 13.67 30.46 7.55
N SER A 312 14.94 30.84 7.79
CA SER A 312 15.30 31.62 8.97
C SER A 312 14.39 32.84 9.08
N ARG A 313 13.83 33.07 10.26
CA ARG A 313 12.91 34.19 10.49
C ARG A 313 13.54 35.53 10.15
N SER A 314 14.85 35.69 10.32
CA SER A 314 15.56 36.91 9.90
C SER A 314 15.38 37.25 8.43
N LEU A 315 15.19 36.24 7.56
CA LEU A 315 14.97 36.45 6.12
C LEU A 315 13.54 36.89 5.78
N TYR A 316 12.61 36.88 6.75
CA TYR A 316 11.21 37.26 6.49
C TYR A 316 11.07 38.74 6.13
N VAL A 317 12.04 39.58 6.46
CA VAL A 317 12.06 41.01 6.11
C VAL A 317 12.23 41.21 4.59
N PHE A 318 12.92 40.31 3.90
CA PHE A 318 13.21 40.44 2.46
C PHE A 318 12.20 39.71 1.56
N LEU A 319 11.51 38.71 2.12
CA LEU A 319 10.56 37.85 1.40
C LEU A 319 9.26 38.49 0.88
N PRO A 320 8.71 39.60 1.46
CA PRO A 320 7.43 40.17 1.04
C PRO A 320 7.42 40.63 -0.43
N PHE A 321 8.57 41.04 -0.95
CA PHE A 321 8.75 41.48 -2.32
C PHE A 321 9.77 40.62 -3.05
N THR A 322 9.53 40.38 -4.34
CA THR A 322 10.46 39.65 -5.20
C THR A 322 11.66 40.54 -5.58
N LEU A 323 12.79 39.93 -5.94
CA LEU A 323 13.99 40.69 -6.36
C LEU A 323 13.71 41.70 -7.49
N PRO A 324 12.94 41.38 -8.55
CA PRO A 324 12.57 42.36 -9.56
C PRO A 324 11.81 43.55 -8.98
N LEU A 325 10.92 43.33 -8.02
CA LEU A 325 10.15 44.40 -7.38
C LEU A 325 11.06 45.28 -6.53
N TRP A 326 11.99 44.70 -5.76
CA TRP A 326 13.02 45.47 -5.04
C TRP A 326 13.87 46.32 -5.98
N LEU A 327 14.27 45.78 -7.14
CA LEU A 327 15.02 46.53 -8.15
C LEU A 327 14.16 47.64 -8.78
N CYS A 328 12.89 47.37 -9.09
CA CYS A 328 11.96 48.40 -9.56
C CYS A 328 11.77 49.51 -8.53
N LEU A 329 11.67 49.18 -7.24
CA LEU A 329 11.60 50.17 -6.15
C LEU A 329 12.86 51.03 -6.09
N LEU A 330 14.03 50.40 -6.20
CA LEU A 330 15.31 51.12 -6.24
C LEU A 330 15.35 52.08 -7.43
N ILE A 331 15.00 51.61 -8.64
CA ILE A 331 14.98 52.44 -9.85
C ILE A 331 13.96 53.57 -9.70
N ALA A 332 12.76 53.29 -9.20
CA ALA A 332 11.74 54.31 -8.97
C ALA A 332 12.21 55.38 -7.98
N LEU A 333 12.89 54.98 -6.90
CA LEU A 333 13.47 55.91 -5.93
C LEU A 333 14.57 56.78 -6.55
N LEU A 334 15.44 56.20 -7.40
CA LEU A 334 16.45 56.96 -8.14
C LEU A 334 15.80 57.92 -9.15
N VAL A 335 14.76 57.49 -9.86
CA VAL A 335 14.01 58.34 -10.80
C VAL A 335 13.35 59.51 -10.07
N VAL A 336 12.72 59.27 -8.93
CA VAL A 336 12.15 60.33 -8.08
C VAL A 336 13.25 61.27 -7.59
N HIS A 337 14.40 60.76 -7.13
CA HIS A 337 15.51 61.60 -6.68
C HIS A 337 16.12 62.45 -7.81
N PHE A 338 16.48 61.84 -8.95
CA PHE A 338 17.20 62.53 -10.03
C PHE A 338 16.31 63.36 -10.95
N LEU A 339 15.07 62.94 -11.22
CA LEU A 339 14.17 63.68 -12.11
C LEU A 339 13.22 64.60 -11.34
N TYR A 340 12.64 64.12 -10.24
CA TYR A 340 11.63 64.91 -9.51
C TYR A 340 12.27 65.89 -8.53
N VAL A 341 13.15 65.42 -7.64
CA VAL A 341 13.82 66.30 -6.66
C VAL A 341 14.87 67.17 -7.35
N ARG A 342 15.86 66.60 -8.07
CA ARG A 342 16.96 67.43 -8.59
C ARG A 342 16.58 68.40 -9.73
N ARG A 343 15.55 68.10 -10.54
CA ARG A 343 15.16 68.93 -11.69
C ARG A 343 13.84 69.70 -11.51
N LEU A 344 12.82 69.13 -10.87
CA LEU A 344 11.49 69.73 -10.79
C LEU A 344 11.23 70.50 -9.48
N MET A 345 11.86 70.07 -8.38
CA MET A 345 11.75 70.65 -7.03
C MET A 345 13.10 70.56 -6.29
N PRO A 346 14.07 71.45 -6.62
CA PRO A 346 15.40 71.42 -6.00
C PRO A 346 15.37 71.76 -4.50
N ASP A 347 14.27 72.35 -4.02
CA ASP A 347 14.05 72.62 -2.61
C ASP A 347 13.77 71.30 -1.88
N GLY A 348 14.54 71.00 -0.83
CA GLY A 348 14.49 69.74 -0.05
C GLY A 348 13.16 69.40 0.64
N HIS A 349 12.06 70.08 0.30
CA HIS A 349 10.73 69.93 0.87
C HIS A 349 10.18 68.50 0.78
N PHE A 350 10.44 67.77 -0.31
CA PHE A 350 10.01 66.36 -0.43
C PHE A 350 10.69 65.46 0.61
N TRP A 351 11.99 65.68 0.87
CA TRP A 351 12.75 64.94 1.87
C TRP A 351 12.36 65.32 3.31
N ALA A 352 11.98 66.59 3.54
CA ALA A 352 11.45 67.05 4.81
C ALA A 352 10.08 66.40 5.13
N ILE A 353 9.20 66.24 4.14
CA ILE A 353 7.91 65.52 4.29
C ILE A 353 8.13 64.03 4.57
N LEU A 354 9.16 63.43 3.97
CA LEU A 354 9.56 62.04 4.25
C LEU A 354 10.28 61.86 5.59
N GLY A 355 10.61 62.94 6.30
CA GLY A 355 11.28 62.91 7.61
C GLY A 355 12.77 62.56 7.55
N VAL A 356 13.47 62.87 6.45
CA VAL A 356 14.92 62.67 6.37
C VAL A 356 15.66 63.69 7.25
N PRO A 357 16.50 63.24 8.21
CA PRO A 357 17.26 64.13 9.07
C PRO A 357 18.18 65.06 8.26
N GLY A 358 18.11 66.37 8.50
CA GLY A 358 18.92 67.38 7.80
C GLY A 358 18.26 68.04 6.59
N ALA A 359 17.00 67.74 6.28
CA ALA A 359 16.23 68.48 5.29
C ALA A 359 15.77 69.84 5.84
N ASP A 360 15.90 70.90 5.03
CA ASP A 360 15.49 72.25 5.42
C ASP A 360 14.00 72.33 5.80
N PRO A 361 13.64 73.11 6.84
CA PRO A 361 12.25 73.28 7.26
C PRO A 361 11.39 73.81 6.10
N VAL A 362 10.15 73.31 6.02
CA VAL A 362 9.20 73.65 4.96
C VAL A 362 8.95 75.16 4.92
N ARG A 363 9.51 75.85 3.90
CA ARG A 363 9.12 77.21 3.54
C ARG A 363 7.91 77.12 2.62
N TYR A 364 6.75 77.57 3.08
CA TYR A 364 5.52 77.62 2.30
C TYR A 364 5.61 78.72 1.22
N GLY A 365 6.27 78.41 0.09
CA GLY A 365 6.17 79.18 -1.14
C GLY A 365 5.02 78.66 -2.01
N SER A 366 4.36 79.55 -2.77
CA SER A 366 3.21 79.22 -3.63
C SER A 366 3.55 78.12 -4.65
N CYS A 367 3.22 76.87 -4.32
CA CYS A 367 3.43 75.72 -5.21
C CYS A 367 2.38 75.68 -6.31
N LYS A 368 2.81 75.52 -7.57
CA LYS A 368 1.91 75.30 -8.71
C LYS A 368 1.02 74.07 -8.44
N PRO A 369 -0.29 74.10 -8.75
CA PRO A 369 -1.23 73.02 -8.41
C PRO A 369 -0.84 71.65 -8.98
N GLY A 370 -0.24 71.61 -10.18
CA GLY A 370 0.27 70.36 -10.78
C GLY A 370 1.43 69.71 -10.02
N ARG A 371 2.25 70.49 -9.29
CA ARG A 371 3.33 69.96 -8.45
C ARG A 371 2.79 69.32 -7.17
N SER A 372 1.78 69.96 -6.57
CA SER A 372 1.06 69.44 -5.40
C SER A 372 0.40 68.09 -5.72
N LEU A 373 -0.34 68.00 -6.83
CA LEU A 373 -0.98 66.75 -7.27
C LEU A 373 0.03 65.62 -7.48
N CYS A 374 1.17 65.91 -8.13
CA CYS A 374 2.24 64.92 -8.33
C CYS A 374 2.84 64.44 -7.00
N ASN A 375 3.05 65.35 -6.03
CA ASN A 375 3.51 64.98 -4.69
C ASN A 375 2.50 64.06 -3.97
N PHE A 376 1.21 64.39 -4.03
CA PHE A 376 0.14 63.54 -3.47
C PHE A 376 0.10 62.14 -4.11
N LEU A 377 0.28 62.02 -5.43
CA LEU A 377 0.33 60.73 -6.11
C LEU A 377 1.56 59.90 -5.70
N ILE A 378 2.73 60.53 -5.57
CA ILE A 378 3.96 59.86 -5.12
C ILE A 378 3.81 59.39 -3.67
N LEU A 379 3.31 60.25 -2.78
CA LEU A 379 3.07 59.90 -1.37
C LEU A 379 2.00 58.80 -1.23
N GLY A 380 0.92 58.87 -2.02
CA GLY A 380 -0.09 57.81 -2.10
C GLY A 380 0.49 56.47 -2.57
N GLY A 381 1.37 56.50 -3.57
CA GLY A 381 2.08 55.31 -4.04
C GLY A 381 3.00 54.69 -2.97
N ILE A 382 3.78 55.52 -2.27
CA ILE A 382 4.64 55.09 -1.15
C ILE A 382 3.79 54.48 -0.04
N PHE A 383 2.67 55.11 0.32
CA PHE A 383 1.75 54.61 1.34
C PHE A 383 1.21 53.22 0.98
N ILE A 384 0.72 53.02 -0.25
CA ILE A 384 0.21 51.72 -0.71
C ILE A 384 1.31 50.65 -0.64
N LEU A 385 2.54 50.98 -1.05
CA LEU A 385 3.68 50.05 -1.00
C LEU A 385 4.04 49.65 0.42
N VAL A 386 4.14 50.61 1.35
CA VAL A 386 4.43 50.35 2.77
C VAL A 386 3.33 49.51 3.40
N GLN A 387 2.06 49.81 3.11
CA GLN A 387 0.94 49.02 3.64
C GLN A 387 0.90 47.60 3.08
N THR A 388 1.21 47.43 1.79
CA THR A 388 1.31 46.10 1.16
C THR A 388 2.45 45.28 1.78
N TYR A 389 3.61 45.91 1.99
CA TYR A 389 4.74 45.29 2.67
C TYR A 389 4.40 44.88 4.10
N SER A 390 3.83 45.80 4.89
CA SER A 390 3.44 45.57 6.28
C SER A 390 2.42 44.42 6.40
N THR A 391 1.41 44.39 5.53
CA THR A 391 0.39 43.33 5.52
C THR A 391 0.99 41.96 5.17
N LYS A 392 1.91 41.92 4.20
CA LYS A 392 2.61 40.66 3.85
C LYS A 392 3.54 40.19 4.96
N LEU A 393 4.30 41.11 5.56
CA LEU A 393 5.21 40.79 6.66
C LEU A 393 4.45 40.30 7.89
N THR A 394 3.38 40.97 8.29
CA THR A 394 2.53 40.53 9.41
C THR A 394 1.94 39.15 9.13
N SER A 395 1.46 38.88 7.91
CA SER A 395 1.02 37.53 7.50
C SER A 395 2.15 36.48 7.54
N PHE A 396 3.40 36.84 7.27
CA PHE A 396 4.53 35.92 7.41
C PHE A 396 4.96 35.71 8.85
N LEU A 397 4.66 36.64 9.77
CA LEU A 397 4.98 36.50 11.19
C LEU A 397 3.94 35.64 11.93
N THR A 398 2.71 35.55 11.43
CA THR A 398 1.67 34.69 12.02
C THR A 398 1.91 33.20 11.75
N VAL A 399 2.54 32.84 10.62
CA VAL A 399 2.75 31.45 10.20
C VAL A 399 4.24 31.14 10.02
N THR A 400 4.68 29.94 10.35
CA THR A 400 6.04 29.49 10.00
C THR A 400 6.12 29.18 8.51
N LEU A 401 6.94 29.93 7.78
CA LEU A 401 7.19 29.69 6.36
C LEU A 401 8.11 28.48 6.17
N ILE A 402 7.68 27.58 5.30
CA ILE A 402 8.38 26.35 4.94
C ILE A 402 8.65 26.41 3.44
N ARG A 403 9.85 26.01 2.98
CA ARG A 403 10.10 25.92 1.54
C ARG A 403 9.17 24.89 0.89
N ARG A 404 8.89 25.09 -0.39
CA ARG A 404 8.13 24.13 -1.19
C ARG A 404 8.76 22.73 -1.05
N PRO A 405 7.96 21.67 -0.80
CA PRO A 405 8.47 20.31 -0.79
C PRO A 405 8.97 19.92 -2.18
N VAL A 406 9.96 19.04 -2.20
CA VAL A 406 10.56 18.51 -3.44
C VAL A 406 9.49 17.85 -4.31
N GLY A 407 9.40 18.28 -5.56
CA GLY A 407 8.37 17.83 -6.51
C GLY A 407 8.89 16.95 -7.64
N SER A 408 10.17 17.07 -8.00
CA SER A 408 10.80 16.33 -9.11
C SER A 408 11.87 15.34 -8.65
N LEU A 409 12.15 14.35 -9.49
CA LEU A 409 13.20 13.38 -9.23
C LEU A 409 14.59 14.03 -9.17
N ASP A 410 14.86 15.02 -10.04
CA ASP A 410 16.14 15.72 -10.06
C ASP A 410 16.38 16.50 -8.76
N GLU A 411 15.34 17.17 -8.24
CA GLU A 411 15.40 17.85 -6.95
C GLU A 411 15.67 16.86 -5.79
N LEU A 412 15.15 15.63 -5.87
CA LEU A 412 15.40 14.58 -4.88
C LEU A 412 16.86 14.14 -4.89
N LEU A 413 17.43 13.97 -6.08
CA LEU A 413 18.82 13.55 -6.28
C LEU A 413 19.84 14.65 -5.90
N LEU A 414 19.39 15.91 -5.80
CA LEU A 414 20.20 17.02 -5.31
C LEU A 414 20.17 17.18 -3.78
N LEU A 415 19.29 16.46 -3.08
CA LEU A 415 19.23 16.54 -1.63
C LEU A 415 20.51 15.97 -0.98
N PRO A 416 20.99 16.57 0.12
CA PRO A 416 22.18 16.08 0.82
C PRO A 416 21.91 14.79 1.63
N TYR A 417 20.66 14.34 1.71
CA TYR A 417 20.27 13.18 2.50
C TYR A 417 20.43 11.89 1.70
N ARG A 418 20.97 10.85 2.35
CA ARG A 418 21.10 9.51 1.74
C ARG A 418 19.78 8.76 1.83
N ILE A 419 19.47 7.92 0.83
CA ILE A 419 18.27 7.09 0.85
C ILE A 419 18.62 5.76 1.51
N LEU A 420 18.02 5.47 2.66
CA LEU A 420 18.20 4.20 3.36
C LEU A 420 17.36 3.12 2.67
N VAL A 421 17.99 2.05 2.19
CA VAL A 421 17.30 1.02 1.39
C VAL A 421 17.71 -0.40 1.81
N LEU A 422 16.77 -1.33 1.63
CA LEU A 422 17.06 -2.76 1.65
C LEU A 422 17.59 -3.20 0.28
N PRO A 423 18.52 -4.18 0.22
CA PRO A 423 19.06 -4.66 -1.06
C PRO A 423 17.98 -5.10 -2.07
N THR A 424 16.90 -5.72 -1.58
CA THR A 424 15.76 -6.17 -2.41
C THR A 424 14.94 -5.01 -2.98
N ASP A 425 14.85 -3.89 -2.27
CA ASP A 425 14.05 -2.73 -2.69
C ASP A 425 14.82 -1.83 -3.66
N ALA A 426 16.16 -1.79 -3.56
CA ALA A 426 17.00 -0.96 -4.43
C ALA A 426 16.81 -1.30 -5.91
N TYR A 427 16.75 -2.59 -6.25
CA TYR A 427 16.50 -3.03 -7.63
C TYR A 427 15.13 -2.56 -8.15
N ALA A 428 14.09 -2.62 -7.31
CA ALA A 428 12.74 -2.18 -7.69
C ALA A 428 12.66 -0.65 -7.90
N ILE A 429 13.41 0.13 -7.11
CA ILE A 429 13.50 1.58 -7.26
C ILE A 429 14.20 1.93 -8.57
N VAL A 430 15.41 1.40 -8.79
CA VAL A 430 16.21 1.69 -9.99
C VAL A 430 15.51 1.19 -11.25
N GLY A 431 14.88 0.01 -11.22
CA GLY A 431 14.14 -0.53 -12.35
C GLY A 431 12.91 0.32 -12.74
N SER A 432 12.31 1.06 -11.80
CA SER A 432 11.12 1.88 -12.06
C SER A 432 11.44 3.35 -12.32
N LEU A 433 12.49 3.92 -11.72
CA LEU A 433 12.85 5.35 -11.82
C LEU A 433 14.09 5.62 -12.70
N GLY A 434 14.81 4.58 -13.10
CA GLY A 434 16.07 4.70 -13.83
C GLY A 434 17.20 5.25 -12.96
N HIS A 435 18.11 6.02 -13.56
CA HIS A 435 19.13 6.81 -12.86
C HIS A 435 20.05 5.98 -11.93
N ALA A 436 20.43 4.77 -12.37
CA ALA A 436 21.17 3.80 -11.56
C ALA A 436 22.44 4.36 -10.92
N GLU A 437 23.26 5.12 -11.67
CA GLU A 437 24.51 5.67 -11.14
C GLU A 437 24.30 6.72 -10.03
N GLN A 438 23.32 7.60 -10.20
CA GLN A 438 23.01 8.64 -9.20
C GLN A 438 22.38 8.02 -7.95
N PHE A 439 21.52 7.01 -8.11
CA PHE A 439 21.00 6.28 -6.97
C PHE A 439 22.07 5.45 -6.26
N ARG A 440 23.04 4.88 -6.99
CA ARG A 440 24.15 4.13 -6.40
C ARG A 440 24.99 4.96 -5.43
N THR A 441 25.17 6.26 -5.70
CA THR A 441 25.89 7.17 -4.80
C THR A 441 25.05 7.63 -3.61
N GLN A 442 23.72 7.71 -3.76
CA GLN A 442 22.81 8.11 -2.69
C GLN A 442 22.34 6.98 -1.77
N PHE A 443 22.37 5.73 -2.23
CA PHE A 443 21.85 4.59 -1.47
C PHE A 443 22.76 4.23 -0.30
N SER A 444 22.14 4.05 0.86
CA SER A 444 22.76 3.48 2.04
C SER A 444 22.06 2.17 2.38
N PHE A 445 22.78 1.07 2.28
CA PHE A 445 22.24 -0.26 2.56
C PHE A 445 22.27 -0.57 4.06
N THR A 446 21.25 -1.28 4.55
CA THR A 446 21.17 -1.73 5.94
C THR A 446 20.29 -2.97 6.07
N ASP A 447 20.31 -3.60 7.25
CA ASP A 447 19.48 -4.75 7.58
C ASP A 447 18.02 -4.36 7.84
N ALA A 448 17.09 -5.33 7.73
CA ALA A 448 15.66 -5.10 7.92
C ALA A 448 15.31 -4.53 9.31
N GLU A 449 16.05 -4.92 10.34
CA GLU A 449 15.85 -4.43 11.71
C GLU A 449 16.25 -2.97 11.88
N ASN A 450 17.48 -2.63 11.50
CA ASN A 450 17.97 -1.25 11.53
C ASN A 450 17.14 -0.33 10.63
N PHE A 451 16.73 -0.81 9.44
CA PHE A 451 15.84 -0.09 8.54
C PHE A 451 14.49 0.22 9.22
N SER A 452 13.86 -0.79 9.82
CA SER A 452 12.56 -0.64 10.48
C SER A 452 12.65 0.31 11.67
N HIS A 453 13.68 0.15 12.51
CA HIS A 453 13.91 0.99 13.69
C HIS A 453 14.10 2.46 13.30
N LYS A 454 15.04 2.76 12.40
CA LYS A 454 15.33 4.13 11.92
C LYS A 454 14.12 4.79 11.25
N ARG A 455 13.34 4.02 10.49
CA ARG A 455 12.13 4.51 9.84
C ARG A 455 11.02 4.83 10.85
N ILE A 456 10.80 3.97 11.84
CA ILE A 456 9.79 4.20 12.89
C ILE A 456 10.18 5.41 13.74
N SER A 457 11.46 5.55 14.10
CA SER A 457 11.98 6.70 14.87
C SER A 457 12.01 8.01 14.06
N MET A 458 11.79 7.93 12.74
CA MET A 458 11.89 9.05 11.80
C MET A 458 13.23 9.80 11.97
N ASP A 459 14.32 9.09 11.75
CA ASP A 459 15.68 9.64 11.83
C ASP A 459 15.97 10.56 10.62
N ALA A 460 16.30 11.83 10.90
CA ALA A 460 16.32 12.93 9.92
C ALA A 460 17.50 12.89 8.95
N ASP A 461 18.49 12.02 9.21
CA ASP A 461 19.69 11.91 8.38
C ASP A 461 19.44 11.18 7.05
N TYR A 462 18.30 10.49 6.94
CA TYR A 462 17.99 9.63 5.81
C TYR A 462 16.61 9.90 5.19
N ILE A 463 16.49 9.55 3.91
CA ILE A 463 15.24 9.42 3.18
C ILE A 463 14.82 7.95 3.19
N TYR A 464 13.52 7.67 3.35
CA TYR A 464 13.02 6.30 3.46
C TYR A 464 12.00 5.98 2.36
N PRO A 465 12.16 4.86 1.64
CA PRO A 465 11.07 4.33 0.82
C PRO A 465 9.95 3.80 1.72
N ILE A 466 8.73 4.21 1.43
CA ILE A 466 7.55 3.84 2.22
C ILE A 466 6.30 3.79 1.33
N SER A 467 5.40 2.84 1.60
CA SER A 467 4.10 2.81 0.91
C SER A 467 3.16 3.87 1.46
N THR A 468 2.21 4.30 0.61
CA THR A 468 1.16 5.26 1.01
C THR A 468 0.42 4.81 2.26
N ILE A 469 0.12 3.52 2.38
CA ILE A 469 -0.60 2.91 3.50
C ILE A 469 0.19 3.04 4.80
N ARG A 470 1.49 2.69 4.76
CA ARG A 470 2.36 2.73 5.93
C ARG A 470 2.68 4.18 6.31
N TRP A 471 2.79 5.08 5.34
CA TRP A 471 2.91 6.52 5.58
C TRP A 471 1.71 7.08 6.33
N ARG A 472 0.47 6.78 5.91
CA ARG A 472 -0.75 7.23 6.62
C ARG A 472 -0.74 6.86 8.10
N PHE A 473 -0.16 5.71 8.42
CA PHE A 473 0.01 5.25 9.80
C PHE A 473 1.11 5.98 10.57
N PHE A 474 2.29 6.19 9.95
CA PHE A 474 3.40 6.88 10.60
C PHE A 474 3.19 8.40 10.69
N ASP A 475 2.46 9.01 9.76
CA ASP A 475 2.09 10.44 9.82
C ASP A 475 1.30 10.78 11.09
N MET A 476 0.57 9.80 11.65
CA MET A 476 -0.12 9.97 12.94
C MET A 476 0.84 10.25 14.11
N GLN A 477 2.09 9.76 14.07
CA GLN A 477 3.09 10.02 15.13
C GLN A 477 3.50 11.50 15.21
N GLN A 478 3.32 12.24 14.11
CA GLN A 478 3.66 13.66 14.00
C GLN A 478 2.42 14.58 13.98
N ARG A 479 1.23 14.07 14.31
CA ARG A 479 -0.03 14.85 14.26
C ARG A 479 -0.08 16.03 15.22
N PHE A 480 0.59 15.90 16.38
CA PHE A 480 0.66 16.95 17.40
C PHE A 480 1.90 17.82 17.26
N LEU A 481 2.75 17.57 16.25
CA LEU A 481 3.87 18.45 16.00
C LEU A 481 3.38 19.69 15.25
N ARG A 482 3.75 20.87 15.75
CA ARG A 482 3.54 22.13 15.02
C ARG A 482 4.21 22.09 13.64
N LYS A 483 5.37 21.44 13.56
CA LYS A 483 6.11 21.18 12.32
C LYS A 483 6.29 19.69 12.16
N LYS A 484 5.76 19.15 11.06
CA LYS A 484 6.03 17.77 10.65
C LYS A 484 7.53 17.57 10.46
N ARG A 485 8.09 16.49 11.00
CA ARG A 485 9.52 16.13 10.82
C ARG A 485 9.77 15.57 9.42
N PHE A 486 8.76 14.92 8.85
CA PHE A 486 8.82 14.31 7.54
C PHE A 486 7.60 14.68 6.72
N TYR A 487 7.76 14.67 5.41
CA TYR A 487 6.65 14.75 4.48
C TYR A 487 6.71 13.60 3.48
N PHE A 488 5.58 13.34 2.85
CA PHE A 488 5.44 12.33 1.81
C PHE A 488 5.65 12.97 0.44
N SER A 489 6.61 12.44 -0.32
CA SER A 489 6.88 12.91 -1.67
C SER A 489 5.81 12.43 -2.65
N THR A 490 5.67 13.18 -3.75
CA THR A 490 4.90 12.77 -4.93
C THR A 490 5.67 11.79 -5.82
N ILE A 491 6.96 11.60 -5.56
CA ILE A 491 7.87 10.74 -6.33
C ILE A 491 7.68 9.31 -5.85
N CYS A 492 7.02 8.52 -6.69
CA CYS A 492 6.60 7.17 -6.37
C CYS A 492 7.12 6.19 -7.41
N HIS A 493 7.40 4.96 -6.98
CA HIS A 493 7.81 3.87 -7.84
C HIS A 493 6.89 2.66 -7.63
N GLY A 494 6.62 1.97 -8.74
CA GLY A 494 5.82 0.76 -8.78
C GLY A 494 4.39 0.88 -8.23
N SER A 495 3.67 -0.23 -8.28
CA SER A 495 2.37 -0.40 -7.62
C SER A 495 2.31 -1.80 -7.05
N PHE A 496 2.31 -1.90 -5.71
CA PHE A 496 2.50 -3.17 -5.03
C PHE A 496 1.19 -3.64 -4.41
N PRO A 497 0.69 -4.83 -4.77
CA PRO A 497 -0.46 -5.41 -4.11
C PRO A 497 -0.07 -5.97 -2.74
N TYR A 498 -0.87 -5.68 -1.72
CA TYR A 498 -0.76 -6.23 -0.37
C TYR A 498 -1.72 -7.41 -0.22
N GLN A 499 -1.21 -8.63 -0.14
CA GLN A 499 -1.99 -9.88 -0.17
C GLN A 499 -1.62 -10.82 0.97
N TYR A 500 -2.56 -11.65 1.42
CA TYR A 500 -2.24 -12.74 2.34
C TYR A 500 -1.68 -13.93 1.57
N GLN A 501 -0.67 -14.58 2.14
CA GLN A 501 -0.14 -15.83 1.61
C GLN A 501 -0.95 -17.01 2.13
N LEU A 502 -1.34 -17.86 1.20
CA LEU A 502 -2.16 -19.04 1.42
C LEU A 502 -1.42 -20.26 0.87
N ARG A 503 -1.74 -21.42 1.44
CA ARG A 503 -1.44 -22.68 0.78
C ARG A 503 -2.13 -22.73 -0.59
N VAL A 504 -1.47 -23.36 -1.56
CA VAL A 504 -2.03 -23.59 -2.90
C VAL A 504 -3.39 -24.25 -2.80
N ASP A 505 -4.38 -23.70 -3.51
CA ASP A 505 -5.77 -24.18 -3.51
C ASP A 505 -6.45 -24.20 -2.11
N SER A 506 -6.00 -23.34 -1.19
CA SER A 506 -6.56 -23.24 0.16
C SER A 506 -8.09 -23.10 0.18
N HIS A 507 -8.72 -23.87 1.07
CA HIS A 507 -10.16 -23.79 1.35
C HIS A 507 -10.62 -22.42 1.90
N LEU A 508 -9.71 -21.62 2.44
CA LEU A 508 -10.02 -20.28 2.96
C LEU A 508 -10.05 -19.20 1.87
N LYS A 509 -9.51 -19.48 0.68
CA LYS A 509 -9.27 -18.47 -0.36
C LYS A 509 -10.55 -17.75 -0.79
N ASP A 510 -11.61 -18.50 -1.06
CA ASP A 510 -12.88 -17.95 -1.54
C ASP A 510 -13.60 -17.15 -0.44
N ALA A 511 -13.58 -17.65 0.79
CA ALA A 511 -14.16 -16.97 1.95
C ALA A 511 -13.42 -15.67 2.27
N LEU A 512 -12.09 -15.71 2.27
CA LEU A 512 -11.23 -14.54 2.45
C LEU A 512 -11.47 -13.51 1.35
N HIS A 513 -11.55 -13.94 0.09
CA HIS A 513 -11.82 -13.04 -1.04
C HIS A 513 -13.13 -12.28 -0.86
N ARG A 514 -14.25 -12.98 -0.60
CA ARG A 514 -15.56 -12.32 -0.40
C ARG A 514 -15.55 -11.41 0.81
N PHE A 515 -14.98 -11.86 1.92
CA PHE A 515 -14.90 -11.08 3.14
C PHE A 515 -14.09 -9.79 2.94
N LEU A 516 -12.98 -9.89 2.21
CA LEU A 516 -12.13 -8.75 1.88
C LEU A 516 -12.88 -7.69 1.06
N LEU A 517 -13.63 -8.12 0.04
CA LEU A 517 -14.44 -7.20 -0.77
C LEU A 517 -15.50 -6.48 0.08
N HIS A 518 -16.16 -7.17 1.00
CA HIS A 518 -17.12 -6.54 1.92
C HIS A 518 -16.45 -5.55 2.87
N VAL A 519 -15.27 -5.88 3.39
CA VAL A 519 -14.49 -4.97 4.26
C VAL A 519 -14.06 -3.71 3.50
N GLN A 520 -13.64 -3.86 2.25
CA GLN A 520 -13.29 -2.74 1.37
C GLN A 520 -14.50 -1.86 1.05
N GLN A 521 -15.62 -2.46 0.64
CA GLN A 521 -16.87 -1.75 0.32
C GLN A 521 -17.41 -0.96 1.53
N ALA A 522 -17.24 -1.49 2.74
CA ALA A 522 -17.68 -0.83 3.97
C ALA A 522 -16.69 0.22 4.51
N GLY A 523 -15.52 0.40 3.90
CA GLY A 523 -14.52 1.37 4.38
C GLY A 523 -13.90 1.04 5.75
N LEU A 524 -14.01 -0.20 6.22
CA LEU A 524 -13.59 -0.59 7.58
C LEU A 524 -12.06 -0.46 7.81
N HIS A 525 -11.28 -0.42 6.74
CA HIS A 525 -9.83 -0.23 6.81
C HIS A 525 -9.42 1.08 7.50
N ASP A 526 -10.12 2.18 7.24
CA ASP A 526 -9.79 3.48 7.83
C ASP A 526 -10.09 3.51 9.33
N LEU A 527 -11.22 2.93 9.76
CA LEU A 527 -11.56 2.76 11.17
C LEU A 527 -10.54 1.88 11.90
N TRP A 528 -10.12 0.79 11.26
CA TRP A 528 -9.14 -0.12 11.85
C TRP A 528 -7.75 0.51 11.92
N LEU A 529 -7.38 1.41 11.02
CA LEU A 529 -6.08 2.11 11.03
C LEU A 529 -5.89 2.88 12.34
N GLU A 530 -6.89 3.69 12.72
CA GLU A 530 -6.82 4.47 13.96
C GLU A 530 -6.81 3.57 15.21
N THR A 531 -7.62 2.51 15.20
CA THR A 531 -7.64 1.52 16.28
C THR A 531 -6.28 0.81 16.41
N CYS A 532 -5.66 0.44 15.29
CA CYS A 532 -4.32 -0.14 15.24
C CYS A 532 -3.28 0.82 15.79
N HIS A 533 -3.35 2.10 15.44
CA HIS A 533 -2.41 3.11 15.93
C HIS A 533 -2.47 3.22 17.46
N ARG A 534 -3.69 3.31 18.03
CA ARG A 534 -3.87 3.31 19.49
C ARG A 534 -3.32 2.04 20.16
N LYS A 535 -3.55 0.86 19.56
CA LYS A 535 -3.01 -0.42 20.07
C LYS A 535 -1.48 -0.47 20.01
N ALA A 536 -0.89 -0.02 18.90
CA ALA A 536 0.55 -0.03 18.69
C ALA A 536 1.27 0.96 19.63
N HIS A 537 0.72 2.16 19.81
CA HIS A 537 1.23 3.15 20.78
C HIS A 537 1.24 2.58 22.20
N ARG A 538 0.16 1.91 22.62
CA ARG A 538 0.06 1.28 23.95
C ARG A 538 1.08 0.16 24.19
N MET A 539 1.43 -0.59 23.14
CA MET A 539 2.44 -1.64 23.21
C MET A 539 3.87 -1.11 23.10
N GLY A 540 4.06 0.20 22.90
CA GLY A 540 5.37 0.84 22.75
C GLY A 540 6.02 0.63 21.39
N TYR A 541 5.29 0.13 20.39
CA TYR A 541 5.80 -0.02 19.02
C TYR A 541 5.97 1.30 18.28
N LEU A 542 5.27 2.34 18.74
CA LEU A 542 5.29 3.70 18.21
C LEU A 542 5.33 4.66 19.38
N LYS A 543 5.87 5.84 19.14
CA LYS A 543 5.85 6.96 20.10
C LYS A 543 5.37 8.19 19.35
N ASP A 544 4.40 8.89 19.93
CA ASP A 544 4.05 10.22 19.44
C ASP A 544 5.23 11.16 19.75
N PHE A 545 5.65 11.99 18.79
CA PHE A 545 6.81 12.86 18.98
C PHE A 545 6.55 14.06 19.89
N SER A 546 5.29 14.39 20.10
CA SER A 546 4.86 15.44 21.02
C SER A 546 3.47 15.12 21.53
N THR A 547 3.18 15.61 22.74
CA THR A 547 1.83 15.54 23.32
C THR A 547 0.98 16.73 22.87
N LEU A 548 -0.34 16.59 22.98
CA LEU A 548 -1.28 17.70 22.74
C LEU A 548 -1.01 18.87 23.70
N ALA A 549 -0.66 18.57 24.95
CA ALA A 549 -0.35 19.56 25.98
C ALA A 549 0.88 20.40 25.61
N GLU A 550 1.97 19.75 25.16
CA GLU A 550 3.16 20.46 24.68
C GLU A 550 2.89 21.33 23.44
N LEU A 551 2.00 20.88 22.55
CA LEU A 551 1.61 21.68 21.39
C LEU A 551 0.85 22.92 21.83
N GLU A 552 -0.14 22.76 22.71
CA GLU A 552 -0.96 23.85 23.24
C GLU A 552 -0.11 24.88 24.00
N GLU A 553 0.82 24.40 24.84
CA GLU A 553 1.78 25.26 25.55
C GLU A 553 2.65 26.06 24.58
N LYS A 554 3.22 25.41 23.56
CA LYS A 554 4.05 26.07 22.53
C LYS A 554 3.26 27.01 21.61
N LEU A 555 1.94 26.83 21.51
CA LEU A 555 1.06 27.71 20.72
C LEU A 555 0.69 28.98 21.47
N ARG A 556 0.65 28.96 22.81
CA ARG A 556 0.09 30.06 23.58
C ARG A 556 0.90 31.35 23.44
N LEU A 557 2.23 31.36 23.56
CA LEU A 557 3.00 32.61 23.46
C LEU A 557 4.44 32.37 22.99
N ARG A 558 4.84 32.99 21.87
CA ARG A 558 6.27 33.24 21.56
C ARG A 558 6.48 34.74 21.35
N PRO A 559 7.37 35.38 22.13
CA PRO A 559 7.75 36.76 21.88
C PRO A 559 8.49 36.88 20.54
N LEU A 560 8.41 38.05 19.91
CA LEU A 560 9.14 38.36 18.70
C LEU A 560 10.64 38.36 19.01
N ALA A 561 11.41 37.50 18.36
CA ALA A 561 12.85 37.39 18.63
C ALA A 561 13.61 38.56 18.00
N LEU A 562 14.55 39.15 18.74
CA LEU A 562 15.40 40.27 18.27
C LEU A 562 16.19 39.90 17.00
N ASN A 563 16.51 38.62 16.80
CA ASN A 563 17.17 38.11 15.58
C ASN A 563 16.40 38.44 14.29
N LEU A 564 15.09 38.70 14.37
CA LEU A 564 14.30 39.15 13.22
C LEU A 564 14.72 40.55 12.75
N LEU A 565 15.10 41.44 13.68
CA LEU A 565 15.50 42.82 13.40
C LEU A 565 16.97 42.95 13.01
N MET A 566 17.76 41.88 13.13
CA MET A 566 19.18 41.87 12.81
C MET A 566 19.49 42.43 11.40
N PRO A 567 18.79 42.06 10.31
CA PRO A 567 19.07 42.63 9.00
C PRO A 567 18.77 44.13 8.90
N ALA A 568 17.74 44.61 9.61
CA ALA A 568 17.41 46.03 9.64
C ALA A 568 18.51 46.83 10.35
N PHE A 569 19.00 46.34 11.49
CA PHE A 569 20.14 46.96 12.19
C PHE A 569 21.43 46.89 11.37
N SER A 570 21.70 45.78 10.67
CA SER A 570 22.86 45.66 9.78
C SER A 570 22.80 46.68 8.64
N LEU A 571 21.64 46.83 7.99
CA LEU A 571 21.45 47.84 6.93
C LEU A 571 21.62 49.27 7.46
N PHE A 572 21.08 49.55 8.65
CA PHE A 572 21.23 50.84 9.30
C PHE A 572 22.71 51.15 9.61
N LEU A 573 23.46 50.20 10.16
CA LEU A 573 24.88 50.37 10.47
C LEU A 573 25.72 50.55 9.21
N CYS A 574 25.44 49.79 8.14
CA CYS A 574 26.08 49.98 6.83
C CYS A 574 25.80 51.38 6.27
N GLY A 575 24.57 51.87 6.41
CA GLY A 575 24.19 53.23 6.02
C GLY A 575 24.95 54.30 6.80
N LEU A 576 25.07 54.14 8.13
CA LEU A 576 25.86 55.03 8.98
C LEU A 576 27.35 55.05 8.57
N LEU A 577 27.96 53.88 8.36
CA LEU A 577 29.34 53.78 7.90
C LEU A 577 29.53 54.46 6.53
N GLY A 578 28.62 54.21 5.58
CA GLY A 578 28.65 54.86 4.27
C GLY A 578 28.55 56.38 4.36
N SER A 579 27.63 56.89 5.18
CA SER A 579 27.48 58.32 5.42
C SER A 579 28.73 58.93 6.09
N GLY A 580 29.34 58.22 7.04
CA GLY A 580 30.57 58.65 7.70
C GLY A 580 31.75 58.75 6.73
N ILE A 581 31.91 57.77 5.84
CA ILE A 581 32.95 57.80 4.79
C ILE A 581 32.69 58.97 3.83
N ALA A 582 31.46 59.16 3.37
CA ALA A 582 31.11 60.26 2.49
C ALA A 582 31.40 61.63 3.14
N PHE A 583 31.04 61.79 4.41
CA PHE A 583 31.33 62.99 5.19
C PHE A 583 32.85 63.25 5.34
N LEU A 584 33.64 62.21 5.60
CA LEU A 584 35.10 62.33 5.67
C LEU A 584 35.72 62.72 4.32
N VAL A 585 35.19 62.20 3.21
CA VAL A 585 35.61 62.58 1.85
C VAL A 585 35.26 64.04 1.55
N GLU A 586 34.06 64.47 1.92
CA GLU A 586 33.61 65.85 1.73
C GLU A 586 34.45 66.84 2.56
N ILE A 587 34.76 66.51 3.82
CA ILE A 587 35.67 67.28 4.67
C ILE A 587 37.05 67.40 4.02
N ARG A 588 37.62 66.28 3.54
CA ARG A 588 38.94 66.29 2.90
C ARG A 588 38.96 67.13 1.63
N HIS A 589 37.88 67.11 0.85
CA HIS A 589 37.73 67.93 -0.36
C HIS A 589 37.53 69.42 -0.01
N SER A 590 36.77 69.73 1.04
CA SER A 590 36.53 71.09 1.55
C SER A 590 37.82 71.76 2.04
N PHE A 591 38.68 71.02 2.76
CA PHE A 591 40.00 71.51 3.17
C PHE A 591 40.98 71.68 2.00
N GLY A 592 40.78 71.00 0.86
CA GLY A 592 41.59 71.16 -0.35
C GLY A 592 41.28 72.40 -1.20
N CYS A 593 40.16 73.10 -0.96
CA CYS A 593 39.72 74.24 -1.76
C CYS A 593 40.02 75.64 -1.16
N ARG A 594 40.92 75.77 -0.17
CA ARG A 594 41.44 77.08 0.26
C ARG A 594 42.77 77.41 -0.43
N GLN A 595 42.70 77.94 -1.66
CA GLN A 595 43.63 78.95 -2.18
C GLN A 595 43.10 79.51 -3.52
N LYS A 596 42.33 80.60 -3.44
CA LYS A 596 42.31 81.64 -4.50
C LYS A 596 42.45 82.99 -3.78
N PRO A 597 43.54 83.75 -3.98
CA PRO A 597 43.66 85.09 -3.43
C PRO A 597 42.69 86.05 -4.15
N PRO A 598 42.27 87.15 -3.49
CA PRO A 598 41.34 88.12 -4.06
C PRO A 598 41.98 88.91 -5.23
N PRO A 599 41.17 89.40 -6.19
CA PRO A 599 41.69 90.18 -7.31
C PRO A 599 42.19 91.55 -6.85
N ILE A 600 43.43 91.88 -7.19
CA ILE A 600 44.03 93.20 -7.00
C ILE A 600 43.55 94.11 -8.14
N ASN A 601 42.78 95.14 -7.78
CA ASN A 601 42.44 96.26 -8.66
C ASN A 601 43.70 97.07 -9.00
N ARG A 602 44.07 97.17 -10.28
CA ARG A 602 44.97 98.20 -10.80
C ARG A 602 44.17 99.10 -11.74
N ASN A 603 43.90 100.32 -11.29
CA ASN A 603 43.45 101.41 -12.17
C ASN A 603 44.66 101.98 -12.94
N PRO A 604 44.51 102.37 -14.21
CA PRO A 604 45.50 103.14 -14.95
C PRO A 604 45.25 104.63 -14.80
N ARG A 605 46.27 105.42 -14.45
CA ARG A 605 46.36 106.86 -14.80
C ARG A 605 47.79 107.38 -14.57
N GLU A 606 48.26 108.08 -15.60
CA GLU A 606 49.52 108.83 -15.80
C GLU A 606 50.73 108.04 -16.29
#